data_AF-A0A9P0ERE9-F1
#
_entry.id   AF-A0A9P0ERE9-F1
#
_cell.length_a   1.000
_cell.length_b   1.000
_cell.length_c   1.000
_cell.angle_alpha   90.00
_cell.angle_beta   90.00
_cell.angle_gamma   90.00
#
_symmetry.space_group_name_H-M   'P 1'
#
loop_
_entity.id
_entity.type
_entity.pdbx_description
1 polymer ?
#
loop_
_entity_poly.entity_id
_entity_poly.type
_entity_poly.pdbx_seq_one_letter_code
_entity_poly.pdbx_strand_id
1 'polypeptide(L)'
;MSGHNPRGNRFQAYIPMQREDSLKKKAAGPESGMADQAEKRPPTAIRSSGLPDFSDLPAPWAQNCQELWDQGAQTVKRPDGSHDNWDVVDWLLTRKGGAAANWPTLDEGQKAIEAMREEPFDLNRIREEMEHEEKELERKEKRRQANKMRFRPRGEWDKANSTYLRTPLGSSARIIESGASRLLVGAPSASQVCWITQLVIHRNYREQRLTTILLLALRNSDDDIFGIMSSHPAACKTLAKAFGNFTFPQVPLDFARQHAADVITGSPVSYVKDARLHGSLFNSEDTSGLKCGVDSNFFVDHTEPLDAQVRFKELGGWPLGDLPDGHEFLLMFDVARRRRSRSSQRNGKTDDKEGLKCEVQGCFGGESNGLMETDGDGKLNSQANGNDKLE
;
A
#
# COMPACT_ATOMS: atom_id res chain seq x y z
N MET A 1 -2.81 -0.71 -35.79
CA MET A 1 -2.75 -1.44 -34.51
C MET A 1 -1.30 -1.58 -34.10
N SER A 2 -0.76 -0.60 -33.37
CA SER A 2 0.63 -0.60 -32.90
C SER A 2 0.64 -0.74 -31.39
N GLY A 3 0.98 -1.93 -30.90
CA GLY A 3 1.17 -2.19 -29.48
C GLY A 3 2.56 -1.71 -29.05
N HIS A 4 2.61 -0.74 -28.14
CA HIS A 4 3.82 -0.37 -27.41
C HIS A 4 3.86 -1.15 -26.10
N ASN A 5 4.98 -1.83 -25.86
CA ASN A 5 5.27 -2.58 -24.65
C ASN A 5 6.49 -1.92 -23.96
N PRO A 6 6.34 -1.23 -22.81
CA PRO A 6 7.48 -0.73 -22.08
C PRO A 6 7.85 -1.72 -20.97
N ARG A 7 8.92 -2.48 -21.19
CA ARG A 7 9.66 -3.17 -20.12
C ARG A 7 11.12 -2.74 -20.18
N GLY A 8 11.64 -2.31 -19.03
CA GLY A 8 13.07 -2.32 -18.75
C GLY A 8 13.58 -1.04 -18.12
N ASN A 9 13.31 -0.82 -16.83
CA ASN A 9 14.13 0.11 -16.05
C ASN A 9 14.94 -0.69 -15.03
N ARG A 10 16.24 -0.79 -15.29
CA ARG A 10 17.24 -1.48 -14.47
C ARG A 10 17.84 -0.46 -13.52
N PHE A 11 17.61 -0.64 -12.22
CA PHE A 11 18.19 0.17 -11.17
C PHE A 11 19.74 0.17 -11.25
N GLN A 12 20.33 1.34 -11.46
CA GLN A 12 21.70 1.62 -11.00
C GLN A 12 21.61 2.16 -9.57
N ALA A 13 22.23 1.45 -8.62
CA ALA A 13 22.38 1.91 -7.25
C ALA A 13 23.35 3.10 -7.22
N TYR A 14 22.85 4.27 -6.84
CA TYR A 14 23.67 5.45 -6.59
C TYR A 14 24.35 5.32 -5.22
N ILE A 15 25.68 5.20 -5.22
CA ILE A 15 26.52 5.30 -4.01
C ILE A 15 26.81 6.79 -3.79
N PRO A 16 26.37 7.42 -2.70
CA PRO A 16 26.70 8.82 -2.45
C PRO A 16 28.19 8.96 -2.11
N MET A 17 28.91 9.73 -2.94
CA MET A 17 30.23 10.26 -2.62
C MET A 17 30.12 11.12 -1.35
N GLN A 18 30.70 10.64 -0.25
CA GLN A 18 30.89 11.47 0.93
C GLN A 18 32.00 12.49 0.66
N ARG A 19 31.66 13.78 0.80
CA ARG A 19 32.64 14.86 0.92
C ARG A 19 33.41 14.68 2.21
N GLU A 20 34.71 14.42 2.08
CA GLU A 20 35.67 14.56 3.16
C GLU A 20 35.92 16.03 3.45
N ASP A 21 35.36 16.53 4.56
CA ASP A 21 35.80 17.77 5.19
C ASP A 21 36.00 17.49 6.68
N SER A 22 37.16 16.94 7.05
CA SER A 22 37.66 16.91 8.43
C SER A 22 39.14 16.52 8.51
N LEU A 23 40.03 17.43 8.11
CA LEU A 23 41.44 17.39 8.54
C LEU A 23 41.68 18.48 9.59
N LYS A 24 41.60 18.07 10.87
CA LYS A 24 42.23 18.79 12.00
C LYS A 24 43.28 17.89 12.64
N LYS A 25 44.55 18.26 12.37
CA LYS A 25 45.72 18.23 13.26
C LYS A 25 45.66 17.28 14.48
N LYS A 26 46.52 16.27 14.49
CA LYS A 26 47.37 15.96 15.65
C LYS A 26 48.65 15.24 15.21
N ALA A 27 49.72 15.59 15.89
CA ALA A 27 51.11 15.33 15.55
C ALA A 27 51.71 14.15 16.34
N ALA A 28 52.85 13.68 15.83
CA ALA A 28 54.00 13.09 16.53
C ALA A 28 54.00 11.60 16.95
N GLY A 29 54.56 10.75 16.05
CA GLY A 29 55.65 9.75 16.21
C GLY A 29 55.55 8.58 17.23
N PRO A 30 56.53 7.63 17.27
CA PRO A 30 57.59 7.32 16.30
C PRO A 30 57.64 5.81 15.87
N GLU A 31 58.64 5.53 15.05
CA GLU A 31 59.00 4.32 14.30
C GLU A 31 59.35 3.05 15.12
N SER A 32 58.94 1.89 14.60
CA SER A 32 59.60 0.57 14.70
C SER A 32 58.89 -0.37 13.70
N GLY A 33 59.48 -1.09 12.75
CA GLY A 33 60.84 -1.58 12.59
C GLY A 33 60.90 -3.10 12.84
N MET A 34 60.36 -3.94 11.94
CA MET A 34 60.64 -5.40 11.79
C MET A 34 60.04 -5.86 10.44
N ALA A 35 60.77 -6.18 9.37
CA ALA A 35 61.74 -7.28 9.12
C ALA A 35 61.08 -8.66 9.00
N ASP A 36 61.04 -9.13 7.74
CA ASP A 36 61.10 -10.50 7.20
C ASP A 36 60.59 -11.67 8.05
N GLN A 37 59.63 -12.40 7.47
CA GLN A 37 59.75 -13.86 7.30
C GLN A 37 58.74 -14.39 6.26
N ALA A 38 59.26 -14.71 5.08
CA ALA A 38 58.57 -15.48 4.05
C ALA A 38 58.76 -16.97 4.32
N GLU A 39 57.78 -17.59 4.98
CA GLU A 39 57.77 -19.02 5.23
C GLU A 39 56.96 -19.75 4.14
N LYS A 40 57.65 -20.57 3.35
CA LYS A 40 57.08 -21.45 2.32
C LYS A 40 56.23 -22.54 2.99
N ARG A 41 54.90 -22.38 3.00
CA ARG A 41 53.97 -23.46 3.33
C ARG A 41 53.82 -24.41 2.14
N PRO A 42 53.88 -25.75 2.33
CA PRO A 42 53.53 -26.72 1.29
C PRO A 42 52.03 -26.61 0.94
N PRO A 43 51.62 -26.99 -0.28
CA PRO A 43 50.24 -26.90 -0.72
C PRO A 43 49.38 -27.78 0.18
N THR A 44 48.66 -27.13 1.09
CA THR A 44 47.62 -27.78 1.88
C THR A 44 46.50 -28.07 0.90
N ALA A 45 46.21 -29.35 0.67
CA ALA A 45 45.05 -29.76 -0.10
C ALA A 45 43.83 -29.01 0.45
N ILE A 46 43.27 -28.11 -0.36
CA ILE A 46 42.03 -27.40 -0.04
C ILE A 46 40.94 -28.48 -0.01
N ARG A 47 40.69 -28.98 1.19
CA ARG A 47 39.58 -29.85 1.51
C ARG A 47 38.30 -29.05 1.32
N SER A 48 37.46 -29.51 0.37
CA SER A 48 36.06 -29.15 0.16
C SER A 48 35.72 -27.70 0.49
N SER A 49 35.78 -26.82 -0.52
CA SER A 49 35.02 -25.58 -0.52
C SER A 49 33.57 -25.90 -0.13
N GLY A 50 33.14 -25.40 1.02
CA GLY A 50 31.77 -25.59 1.49
C GLY A 50 30.78 -25.19 0.39
N LEU A 51 29.71 -25.97 0.26
CA LEU A 51 28.56 -25.60 -0.57
C LEU A 51 28.15 -24.16 -0.21
N PRO A 52 27.73 -23.34 -1.20
CA PRO A 52 27.11 -22.07 -0.90
C PRO A 52 25.90 -22.33 0.01
N ASP A 53 25.84 -21.66 1.15
CA ASP A 53 24.71 -21.75 2.07
C ASP A 53 23.60 -20.81 1.59
N PHE A 54 22.51 -21.38 1.10
CA PHE A 54 21.35 -20.62 0.62
C PHE A 54 20.28 -20.41 1.72
N SER A 55 20.54 -20.79 2.96
CA SER A 55 19.55 -20.72 4.06
C SER A 55 19.12 -19.30 4.43
N ASP A 56 19.89 -18.28 4.04
CA ASP A 56 19.56 -16.87 4.24
C ASP A 56 18.55 -16.31 3.20
N LEU A 57 18.22 -17.07 2.14
CA LEU A 57 17.26 -16.64 1.11
C LEU A 57 15.81 -16.99 1.50
N PRO A 58 14.80 -16.19 1.07
CA PRO A 58 13.39 -16.53 1.29
C PRO A 58 13.03 -17.91 0.75
N ALA A 59 12.21 -18.66 1.49
CA ALA A 59 11.95 -20.09 1.27
C ALA A 59 11.67 -20.55 -0.19
N PRO A 60 10.88 -19.86 -1.03
CA PRO A 60 10.68 -20.31 -2.41
C PRO A 60 11.91 -20.09 -3.31
N TRP A 61 12.80 -19.16 -2.96
CA TRP A 61 14.01 -18.86 -3.73
C TRP A 61 15.18 -19.75 -3.30
N ALA A 62 15.35 -19.98 -2.00
CA ALA A 62 16.38 -20.88 -1.48
C ALA A 62 16.26 -22.28 -2.09
N GLN A 63 15.04 -22.82 -2.18
CA GLN A 63 14.79 -24.13 -2.77
C GLN A 63 15.13 -24.17 -4.28
N ASN A 64 14.67 -23.17 -5.04
CA ASN A 64 14.96 -23.10 -6.48
C ASN A 64 16.46 -22.95 -6.77
N CYS A 65 17.18 -22.15 -5.97
CA CYS A 65 18.63 -21.97 -6.11
C CYS A 65 19.39 -23.25 -5.78
N GLN A 66 18.98 -23.99 -4.74
CA GLN A 66 19.58 -25.27 -4.38
C GLN A 66 19.36 -26.33 -5.47
N GLU A 67 18.13 -26.45 -5.98
CA GLU A 67 17.81 -27.41 -7.04
C GLU A 67 18.59 -27.13 -8.33
N LEU A 68 18.74 -25.85 -8.71
CA LEU A 68 19.58 -25.44 -9.85
C LEU A 68 21.07 -25.73 -9.62
N TRP A 69 21.56 -25.48 -8.41
CA TRP A 69 22.94 -25.77 -8.04
C TRP A 69 23.24 -27.26 -8.13
N ASP A 70 22.35 -28.10 -7.60
CA ASP A 70 22.49 -29.56 -7.62
C ASP A 70 22.48 -30.11 -9.06
N GLN A 71 21.61 -29.56 -9.93
CA GLN A 71 21.60 -29.90 -11.36
C GLN A 71 22.91 -29.54 -12.06
N GLY A 72 23.47 -28.36 -11.75
CA GLY A 72 24.75 -27.94 -12.30
C GLY A 72 25.89 -28.81 -11.82
N ALA A 73 25.95 -29.10 -10.51
CA ALA A 73 26.92 -30.00 -9.90
C ALA A 73 26.87 -31.41 -10.50
N GLN A 74 25.68 -31.95 -10.76
CA GLN A 74 25.50 -33.24 -11.42
C GLN A 74 26.03 -33.22 -12.87
N THR A 75 25.86 -32.11 -13.57
CA THR A 75 26.22 -31.98 -14.99
C THR A 75 27.72 -31.82 -15.21
N VAL A 76 28.41 -31.10 -14.32
CA VAL A 76 29.87 -30.89 -14.42
C VAL A 76 30.67 -31.91 -13.62
N LYS A 77 30.02 -32.98 -13.16
CA LYS A 77 30.63 -34.04 -12.36
C LYS A 77 31.70 -34.78 -13.15
N ARG A 78 32.91 -34.85 -12.60
CA ARG A 78 34.06 -35.57 -13.15
C ARG A 78 33.92 -37.08 -12.93
N PRO A 79 34.69 -37.93 -13.63
CA PRO A 79 34.58 -39.40 -13.49
C PRO A 79 34.84 -39.94 -12.08
N ASP A 80 35.62 -39.22 -11.27
CA ASP A 80 35.89 -39.54 -9.86
C ASP A 80 34.73 -39.12 -8.92
N GLY A 81 33.70 -38.48 -9.46
CA GLY A 81 32.53 -38.00 -8.75
C GLY A 81 32.68 -36.60 -8.13
N SER A 82 33.82 -35.94 -8.29
CA SER A 82 34.04 -34.56 -7.83
C SER A 82 33.51 -33.53 -8.83
N HIS A 83 33.29 -32.31 -8.37
CA HIS A 83 33.03 -31.13 -9.21
C HIS A 83 33.73 -29.92 -8.60
N ASP A 84 34.11 -28.93 -9.42
CA ASP A 84 34.54 -27.62 -8.95
C ASP A 84 33.32 -26.70 -8.87
N ASN A 85 33.20 -25.91 -7.79
CA ASN A 85 32.13 -24.93 -7.65
C ASN A 85 32.16 -23.90 -8.79
N TRP A 86 33.34 -23.57 -9.33
CA TRP A 86 33.47 -22.67 -10.48
C TRP A 86 32.96 -23.31 -11.78
N ASP A 87 33.11 -24.63 -11.95
CA ASP A 87 32.53 -25.34 -13.09
C ASP A 87 30.99 -25.30 -13.03
N VAL A 88 30.40 -25.35 -11.83
CA VAL A 88 28.94 -25.21 -11.63
C VAL A 88 28.47 -23.80 -11.93
N VAL A 89 29.22 -22.77 -11.50
CA VAL A 89 28.93 -21.37 -11.82
C VAL A 89 29.02 -21.13 -13.33
N ASP A 90 30.06 -21.62 -14.00
CA ASP A 90 30.20 -21.50 -15.45
C ASP A 90 29.08 -22.26 -16.18
N TRP A 91 28.66 -23.42 -15.68
CA TRP A 91 27.49 -24.14 -16.18
C TRP A 91 26.17 -23.36 -16.02
N LEU A 92 25.96 -22.71 -14.86
CA LEU A 92 24.80 -21.86 -14.60
C LEU A 92 24.80 -20.60 -15.47
N LEU A 93 25.98 -20.08 -15.80
CA LEU A 93 26.16 -18.92 -16.69
C LEU A 93 26.12 -19.29 -18.17
N THR A 94 26.30 -20.56 -18.52
CA THR A 94 26.23 -21.06 -19.90
C THR A 94 24.83 -21.59 -20.24
N ARG A 95 24.50 -21.54 -21.54
CA ARG A 95 23.17 -21.82 -22.11
C ARG A 95 22.49 -23.12 -21.70
N LYS A 96 23.25 -24.12 -21.25
CA LYS A 96 22.69 -25.43 -20.91
C LYS A 96 22.10 -25.49 -19.50
N GLY A 97 22.60 -24.68 -18.56
CA GLY A 97 22.01 -24.57 -17.22
C GLY A 97 20.81 -23.64 -17.10
N GLY A 98 20.63 -22.77 -18.11
CA GLY A 98 19.55 -21.80 -18.18
C GLY A 98 18.39 -22.18 -19.11
N ALA A 99 18.18 -23.47 -19.45
CA ALA A 99 17.13 -23.86 -20.39
C ALA A 99 15.70 -23.49 -19.94
N ALA A 100 15.50 -23.17 -18.66
CA ALA A 100 14.25 -22.63 -18.12
C ALA A 100 14.30 -21.12 -17.83
N ALA A 101 15.43 -20.46 -18.05
CA ALA A 101 15.55 -19.02 -17.87
C ALA A 101 15.15 -18.33 -19.18
N ASN A 102 14.29 -17.31 -19.07
CA ASN A 102 13.85 -16.38 -20.13
C ASN A 102 15.01 -15.52 -20.70
N TRP A 103 16.22 -16.05 -20.77
CA TRP A 103 17.30 -15.39 -21.48
C TRP A 103 17.00 -15.47 -22.98
N PRO A 104 17.13 -14.34 -23.70
CA PRO A 104 16.96 -14.36 -25.14
C PRO A 104 17.86 -15.43 -25.75
N THR A 105 17.35 -16.13 -26.76
CA THR A 105 18.14 -17.07 -27.56
C THR A 105 19.33 -16.35 -28.20
N LEU A 106 20.30 -17.08 -28.81
CA LEU A 106 21.52 -16.40 -29.33
C LEU A 106 21.13 -15.43 -30.39
N ASP A 107 20.21 -15.89 -31.22
CA ASP A 107 19.73 -15.17 -32.38
C ASP A 107 18.93 -13.96 -31.92
N GLU A 108 18.15 -14.05 -30.83
CA GLU A 108 17.49 -12.89 -30.22
C GLU A 108 18.49 -11.91 -29.61
N GLY A 109 19.49 -12.39 -28.88
CA GLY A 109 20.54 -11.56 -28.28
C GLY A 109 21.41 -10.88 -29.34
N GLN A 110 21.76 -11.60 -30.40
CA GLN A 110 22.55 -11.10 -31.52
C GLN A 110 21.74 -10.12 -32.36
N LYS A 111 20.46 -10.41 -32.63
CA LYS A 111 19.53 -9.48 -33.28
C LYS A 111 19.30 -8.21 -32.43
N ALA A 112 19.27 -8.34 -31.10
CA ALA A 112 19.21 -7.18 -30.21
C ALA A 112 20.51 -6.36 -30.24
N ILE A 113 21.68 -7.01 -30.30
CA ILE A 113 22.97 -6.32 -30.45
C ILE A 113 23.08 -5.62 -31.80
N GLU A 114 22.63 -6.27 -32.88
CA GLU A 114 22.57 -5.67 -34.22
C GLU A 114 21.59 -4.49 -34.24
N ALA A 115 20.40 -4.64 -33.65
CA ALA A 115 19.44 -3.53 -33.51
C ALA A 115 20.02 -2.35 -32.70
N MET A 116 20.75 -2.62 -31.61
CA MET A 116 21.44 -1.60 -30.81
C MET A 116 22.64 -0.98 -31.54
N ARG A 117 23.21 -1.65 -32.55
CA ARG A 117 24.27 -1.09 -33.42
C ARG A 117 23.71 -0.21 -34.53
N GLU A 118 22.52 -0.55 -35.04
CA GLU A 118 21.82 0.21 -36.08
C GLU A 118 21.21 1.51 -35.55
N GLU A 119 20.85 1.58 -34.27
CA GLU A 119 20.52 2.86 -33.63
C GLU A 119 21.82 3.61 -33.26
N PRO A 120 22.18 4.70 -33.96
CA PRO A 120 23.34 5.49 -33.58
C PRO A 120 23.11 6.04 -32.17
N PHE A 121 24.06 5.79 -31.29
CA PHE A 121 24.05 6.29 -29.91
C PHE A 121 24.18 7.82 -29.92
N ASP A 122 23.04 8.50 -29.92
CA ASP A 122 23.01 9.96 -29.92
C ASP A 122 23.24 10.48 -28.50
N LEU A 123 24.50 10.81 -28.21
CA LEU A 123 24.92 11.40 -26.94
C LEU A 123 24.18 12.69 -26.61
N ASN A 124 23.72 13.45 -27.62
CA ASN A 124 23.00 14.69 -27.39
C ASN A 124 21.58 14.40 -26.91
N ARG A 125 20.89 13.44 -27.55
CA ARG A 125 19.57 12.99 -27.10
C ARG A 125 19.59 12.52 -25.65
N ILE A 126 20.58 11.72 -25.26
CA ILE A 126 20.73 11.23 -23.89
C ILE A 126 20.98 12.40 -22.92
N ARG A 127 21.81 13.38 -23.30
CA ARG A 127 22.03 14.57 -22.49
C ARG A 127 20.74 15.39 -22.32
N GLU A 128 19.98 15.59 -23.40
CA GLU A 128 18.70 16.30 -23.37
C GLU A 128 17.67 15.60 -22.48
N GLU A 129 17.58 14.26 -22.56
CA GLU A 129 16.73 13.45 -21.69
C GLU A 129 17.14 13.60 -20.21
N MET A 130 18.44 13.50 -19.89
CA MET A 130 18.94 13.72 -18.52
C MET A 130 18.66 15.14 -18.01
N GLU A 131 18.87 16.18 -18.83
CA GLU A 131 18.56 17.56 -18.45
C GLU A 131 17.06 17.78 -18.24
N HIS A 132 16.20 17.12 -19.03
CA HIS A 132 14.76 17.17 -18.86
C HIS A 132 14.32 16.50 -17.55
N GLU A 133 14.86 15.32 -17.24
CA GLU A 133 14.62 14.60 -15.99
C GLU A 133 15.11 15.40 -14.77
N GLU A 134 16.27 16.04 -14.85
CA GLU A 134 16.79 16.90 -13.79
C GLU A 134 15.87 18.11 -13.54
N LYS A 135 15.39 18.78 -14.61
CA LYS A 135 14.43 19.88 -14.50
C LYS A 135 13.09 19.43 -13.91
N GLU A 136 12.64 18.23 -14.25
CA GLU A 136 11.44 17.61 -13.65
C GLU A 136 11.63 17.38 -12.14
N LEU A 137 12.77 16.79 -11.74
CA LEU A 137 13.13 16.55 -10.35
C LEU A 137 13.26 17.87 -9.57
N GLU A 138 13.90 18.88 -10.13
CA GLU A 138 14.01 20.21 -9.53
C GLU A 138 12.61 20.82 -9.32
N ARG A 139 11.72 20.70 -10.32
CA ARG A 139 10.34 21.17 -10.21
C ARG A 139 9.59 20.42 -9.10
N LYS A 140 9.76 19.10 -8.98
CA LYS A 140 9.16 18.27 -7.93
C LYS A 140 9.70 18.64 -6.54
N GLU A 141 11.01 18.84 -6.40
CA GLU A 141 11.64 19.22 -5.14
C GLU A 141 11.23 20.64 -4.71
N LYS A 142 11.19 21.59 -5.65
CA LYS A 142 10.68 22.95 -5.39
C LYS A 142 9.23 22.92 -4.90
N ARG A 143 8.40 22.04 -5.47
CA ARG A 143 7.02 21.80 -5.00
C ARG A 143 6.98 21.13 -3.62
N ARG A 144 7.83 20.13 -3.35
CA ARG A 144 7.99 19.52 -2.01
C ARG A 144 8.35 20.56 -0.96
N GLN A 145 9.27 21.46 -1.27
CA GLN A 145 9.66 22.56 -0.38
C GLN A 145 8.52 23.56 -0.18
N ALA A 146 7.81 23.94 -1.24
CA ALA A 146 6.62 24.78 -1.13
C ALA A 146 5.53 24.13 -0.25
N ASN A 147 5.26 22.85 -0.43
CA ASN A 147 4.35 22.07 0.40
C ASN A 147 4.83 22.02 1.85
N LYS A 148 6.11 21.75 2.09
CA LYS A 148 6.70 21.79 3.44
C LYS A 148 6.47 23.14 4.11
N MET A 149 6.59 24.25 3.38
CA MET A 149 6.31 25.59 3.90
C MET A 149 4.81 25.82 4.14
N ARG A 150 3.94 25.26 3.31
CA ARG A 150 2.47 25.28 3.49
C ARG A 150 2.03 24.51 4.74
N PHE A 151 2.68 23.38 5.03
CA PHE A 151 2.35 22.47 6.13
C PHE A 151 3.16 22.69 7.41
N ARG A 152 4.07 23.67 7.46
CA ARG A 152 4.62 24.08 8.76
C ARG A 152 3.43 24.47 9.64
N PRO A 153 3.33 23.94 10.88
CA PRO A 153 2.26 24.31 11.76
C PRO A 153 2.33 25.82 11.93
N ARG A 154 1.45 26.56 11.26
CA ARG A 154 1.17 27.92 11.68
C ARG A 154 0.66 27.72 13.10
N GLY A 155 1.42 28.18 14.10
CA GLY A 155 1.06 28.06 15.52
C GLY A 155 -0.26 28.77 15.90
N GLU A 156 -1.02 29.21 14.89
CA GLU A 156 -2.24 30.02 14.93
C GLU A 156 -3.34 29.44 14.03
N TRP A 157 -3.32 28.14 13.69
CA TRP A 157 -4.59 27.52 13.25
C TRP A 157 -5.57 27.60 14.41
N ASP A 158 -6.79 28.05 14.13
CA ASP A 158 -7.90 28.25 15.08
C ASP A 158 -8.02 27.06 16.04
N LYS A 159 -7.38 27.18 17.21
CA LYS A 159 -7.45 26.22 18.31
C LYS A 159 -8.90 25.95 18.73
N ALA A 160 -9.82 26.84 18.37
CA ALA A 160 -11.24 26.74 18.67
C ALA A 160 -11.90 25.49 18.05
N ASN A 161 -11.46 25.01 16.88
CA ASN A 161 -12.20 23.97 16.12
C ASN A 161 -11.42 22.66 15.87
N SER A 162 -10.13 22.60 16.19
CA SER A 162 -9.32 21.40 16.00
C SER A 162 -9.12 20.65 17.33
N THR A 163 -9.43 19.36 17.34
CA THR A 163 -9.10 18.48 18.47
C THR A 163 -7.78 17.78 18.17
N TYR A 164 -6.73 18.14 18.91
CA TYR A 164 -5.45 17.44 18.88
C TYR A 164 -5.39 16.45 20.03
N LEU A 165 -5.29 15.16 19.72
CA LEU A 165 -4.95 14.16 20.73
C LEU A 165 -3.43 13.94 20.72
N ARG A 166 -2.80 14.27 21.84
CA ARG A 166 -1.41 13.95 22.13
C ARG A 166 -1.39 12.91 23.24
N THR A 167 -1.10 11.66 22.91
CA THR A 167 -1.02 10.59 23.90
C THR A 167 0.44 10.32 24.28
N PRO A 168 0.88 10.64 25.51
CA PRO A 168 2.20 10.24 25.99
C PRO A 168 2.20 8.75 26.32
N LEU A 169 2.97 7.95 25.58
CA LEU A 169 3.13 6.51 25.82
C LEU A 169 4.31 6.22 26.77
N GLY A 170 4.19 6.62 28.05
CA GLY A 170 5.19 6.31 29.08
C GLY A 170 6.48 7.12 29.01
N SER A 171 7.34 6.95 30.02
CA SER A 171 8.47 7.81 30.41
C SER A 171 9.61 7.97 29.38
N SER A 172 9.44 7.44 28.17
CA SER A 172 10.40 7.55 27.08
C SER A 172 9.74 7.84 25.70
N ALA A 173 8.45 8.20 25.66
CA ALA A 173 7.70 8.26 24.40
C ALA A 173 7.80 9.58 23.63
N ARG A 174 8.18 9.40 22.37
CA ARG A 174 7.98 10.35 21.27
C ARG A 174 6.48 10.53 21.01
N ILE A 175 6.16 11.74 20.58
CA ILE A 175 4.82 12.25 20.35
C ILE A 175 4.15 11.51 19.18
N ILE A 176 2.97 10.93 19.41
CA ILE A 176 2.04 10.54 18.35
C ILE A 176 1.05 11.69 18.19
N GLU A 177 0.94 12.22 16.97
CA GLU A 177 0.06 13.34 16.65
C GLU A 177 -1.04 12.86 15.69
N SER A 178 -2.28 13.00 16.14
CA SER A 178 -3.46 12.87 15.29
C SER A 178 -4.25 14.19 15.34
N GLY A 179 -4.45 14.80 14.18
CA GLY A 179 -5.29 15.98 14.00
C GLY A 179 -6.63 15.58 13.41
N ALA A 180 -7.72 16.02 14.05
CA ALA A 180 -9.06 15.93 13.51
C ALA A 180 -9.71 17.31 13.46
N SER A 181 -10.40 17.59 12.35
CA SER A 181 -11.21 18.79 12.17
C SER A 181 -12.66 18.40 11.97
N ARG A 182 -13.57 19.06 12.69
CA ARG A 182 -15.02 18.78 12.60
C ARG A 182 -15.75 19.93 11.92
N LEU A 183 -16.74 19.58 11.10
CA LEU A 183 -17.59 20.54 10.40
C LEU A 183 -19.05 20.08 10.42
N LEU A 184 -19.96 21.05 10.55
CA LEU A 184 -21.38 20.88 10.24
C LEU A 184 -21.65 21.25 8.78
N VAL A 185 -22.13 20.31 7.97
CA VAL A 185 -22.55 20.58 6.58
C VAL A 185 -24.00 21.05 6.58
N GLY A 186 -24.26 22.23 6.01
CA GLY A 186 -25.54 22.95 6.11
C GLY A 186 -26.67 22.41 5.22
N ALA A 187 -27.60 21.67 5.82
CA ALA A 187 -28.96 21.35 5.36
C ALA A 187 -29.79 20.86 6.59
N PRO A 188 -31.14 20.70 6.55
CA PRO A 188 -32.01 20.55 7.74
C PRO A 188 -31.73 19.37 8.68
N SER A 189 -30.88 18.43 8.27
CA SER A 189 -30.19 17.47 9.12
C SER A 189 -28.69 17.73 8.98
N ALA A 190 -28.15 18.64 9.78
CA ALA A 190 -26.75 19.01 9.73
C ALA A 190 -25.91 17.77 10.05
N SER A 191 -25.40 17.09 9.02
CA SER A 191 -24.54 15.93 9.19
C SER A 191 -23.16 16.43 9.58
N GLN A 192 -22.62 15.88 10.67
CA GLN A 192 -21.30 16.27 11.14
C GLN A 192 -20.24 15.42 10.47
N VAL A 193 -19.25 16.07 9.88
CA VAL A 193 -18.12 15.41 9.20
C VAL A 193 -16.88 15.49 10.08
N CYS A 194 -16.25 14.34 10.31
CA CYS A 194 -14.95 14.22 10.97
C CYS A 194 -13.86 13.95 9.93
N TRP A 195 -13.05 14.97 9.65
CA TRP A 195 -11.90 14.87 8.76
C TRP A 195 -10.66 14.48 9.54
N ILE A 196 -10.01 13.39 9.12
CA ILE A 196 -8.66 13.04 9.59
C ILE A 196 -7.66 13.74 8.67
N THR A 197 -7.08 14.83 9.17
CA THR A 197 -6.16 15.68 8.40
C THR A 197 -4.70 15.29 8.58
N GLN A 198 -4.36 14.69 9.72
CA GLN A 198 -3.02 14.24 10.01
C GLN A 198 -3.07 12.94 10.83
N LEU A 199 -2.41 11.91 10.32
CA LEU A 199 -2.30 10.61 10.97
C LEU A 199 -0.84 10.14 10.87
N VAL A 200 -0.03 10.51 11.86
CA VAL A 200 1.41 10.21 11.86
C VAL A 200 1.70 9.15 12.90
N ILE A 201 2.25 8.03 12.45
CA ILE A 201 2.75 6.97 13.34
C ILE A 201 4.19 6.69 13.00
N HIS A 202 5.01 6.78 14.03
CA HIS A 202 6.42 6.51 13.92
C HIS A 202 6.64 5.05 13.48
N ARG A 203 7.59 4.83 12.55
CA ARG A 203 7.80 3.54 11.87
C ARG A 203 7.92 2.33 12.80
N ASN A 204 8.58 2.48 13.95
CA ASN A 204 8.77 1.42 14.95
C ASN A 204 7.47 0.97 15.65
N TYR A 205 6.38 1.72 15.46
CA TYR A 205 5.09 1.50 16.11
C TYR A 205 3.98 1.21 15.09
N ARG A 206 4.32 1.08 13.81
CA ARG A 206 3.39 0.62 12.79
C ARG A 206 2.98 -0.84 13.07
N GLU A 207 1.82 -1.25 12.56
CA GLU A 207 1.26 -2.60 12.71
C GLU A 207 0.84 -3.02 14.13
N GLN A 208 1.08 -2.19 15.15
CA GLN A 208 0.70 -2.46 16.56
C GLN A 208 -0.75 -2.02 16.89
N ARG A 209 -1.61 -1.86 15.88
CA ARG A 209 -3.01 -1.37 16.02
C ARG A 209 -3.17 0.01 16.67
N LEU A 210 -2.06 0.73 16.92
CA LEU A 210 -2.08 2.07 17.54
C LEU A 210 -2.91 3.06 16.74
N THR A 211 -2.82 3.01 15.40
CA THR A 211 -3.66 3.82 14.50
C THR A 211 -5.14 3.65 14.78
N THR A 212 -5.59 2.40 14.94
CA THR A 212 -7.00 2.10 15.20
C THR A 212 -7.41 2.64 16.56
N ILE A 213 -6.57 2.48 17.58
CA ILE A 213 -6.83 3.02 18.93
C ILE A 213 -6.96 4.54 18.90
N LEU A 214 -6.06 5.23 18.19
CA LEU A 214 -6.08 6.69 18.06
C LEU A 214 -7.33 7.18 17.33
N LEU A 215 -7.68 6.56 16.21
CA LEU A 215 -8.89 6.90 15.46
C LEU A 215 -10.14 6.66 16.31
N LEU A 216 -10.23 5.52 17.01
CA LEU A 216 -11.35 5.25 17.91
C LEU A 216 -11.45 6.26 19.07
N ALA A 217 -10.31 6.75 19.58
CA ALA A 217 -10.28 7.80 20.60
C ALA A 217 -10.74 9.17 20.07
N LEU A 218 -10.59 9.44 18.77
CA LEU A 218 -11.08 10.68 18.14
C LEU A 218 -12.59 10.67 17.86
N ARG A 219 -13.21 9.48 17.88
CA ARG A 219 -14.62 9.30 17.52
C ARG A 219 -15.53 10.11 18.42
N ASN A 220 -16.31 11.04 17.85
CA ASN A 220 -17.46 11.61 18.55
C ASN A 220 -18.74 10.85 18.17
N SER A 221 -19.69 10.78 19.11
CA SER A 221 -20.99 10.15 18.91
C SER A 221 -21.90 10.93 17.95
N ASP A 222 -21.56 12.21 17.74
CA ASP A 222 -22.27 13.13 16.86
C ASP A 222 -21.66 13.19 15.45
N ASP A 223 -20.48 12.60 15.22
CA ASP A 223 -19.90 12.50 13.88
C ASP A 223 -20.70 11.48 13.04
N ASP A 224 -21.31 11.93 11.95
CA ASP A 224 -22.12 11.11 11.05
C ASP A 224 -21.30 10.60 9.85
N ILE A 225 -20.30 11.37 9.42
CA ILE A 225 -19.47 11.12 8.25
C ILE A 225 -18.01 11.15 8.67
N PHE A 226 -17.21 10.21 8.13
CA PHE A 226 -15.76 10.20 8.34
C PHE A 226 -15.05 10.28 7.01
N GLY A 227 -14.01 11.10 6.93
CA GLY A 227 -13.23 11.33 5.72
C GLY A 227 -11.73 11.38 5.98
N ILE A 228 -10.93 10.89 5.03
CA ILE A 228 -9.48 11.06 4.97
C ILE A 228 -9.04 11.29 3.53
N MET A 229 -8.12 12.23 3.34
CA MET A 229 -7.28 12.35 2.14
C MET A 229 -5.89 11.88 2.52
N SER A 230 -5.39 10.83 1.87
CA SER A 230 -4.05 10.30 2.16
C SER A 230 -3.45 9.60 0.95
N SER A 231 -2.16 9.83 0.72
CA SER A 231 -1.40 9.03 -0.23
C SER A 231 -1.13 7.60 0.25
N HIS A 232 -1.30 7.29 1.55
CA HIS A 232 -0.86 6.01 2.12
C HIS A 232 -2.03 5.00 2.26
N PRO A 233 -1.99 3.85 1.57
CA PRO A 233 -3.07 2.86 1.60
C PRO A 233 -3.45 2.34 3.00
N ALA A 234 -2.45 2.20 3.88
CA ALA A 234 -2.64 1.75 5.26
C ALA A 234 -3.49 2.72 6.08
N ALA A 235 -3.41 4.04 5.81
CA ALA A 235 -4.22 5.04 6.50
C ALA A 235 -5.70 4.89 6.12
N CYS A 236 -6.02 4.80 4.83
CA CYS A 236 -7.36 4.57 4.33
C CYS A 236 -7.94 3.26 4.88
N LYS A 237 -7.18 2.16 4.82
CA LYS A 237 -7.62 0.87 5.37
C LYS A 237 -7.92 0.94 6.86
N THR A 238 -7.07 1.65 7.62
CA THR A 238 -7.29 1.79 9.06
C THR A 238 -8.54 2.62 9.37
N LEU A 239 -8.79 3.71 8.63
CA LEU A 239 -10.02 4.51 8.79
C LEU A 239 -11.28 3.66 8.54
N ALA A 240 -11.33 2.95 7.41
CA ALA A 240 -12.47 2.12 7.05
C ALA A 240 -12.73 1.03 8.11
N LYS A 241 -11.67 0.42 8.64
CA LYS A 241 -11.76 -0.57 9.71
C LYS A 241 -12.22 0.05 11.03
N ALA A 242 -11.70 1.22 11.40
CA ALA A 242 -11.98 1.85 12.69
C ALA A 242 -13.42 2.37 12.80
N PHE A 243 -13.94 3.02 11.77
CA PHE A 243 -15.24 3.69 11.84
C PHE A 243 -16.35 2.97 11.08
N GLY A 244 -16.04 2.32 9.95
CA GLY A 244 -17.02 1.62 9.12
C GLY A 244 -17.10 0.11 9.37
N ASN A 245 -16.10 -0.46 10.05
CA ASN A 245 -15.92 -1.92 10.14
C ASN A 245 -15.95 -2.59 8.75
N PHE A 246 -15.42 -1.90 7.74
CA PHE A 246 -15.37 -2.41 6.38
C PHE A 246 -14.15 -3.31 6.19
N THR A 247 -14.34 -4.36 5.41
CA THR A 247 -13.26 -5.23 4.92
C THR A 247 -12.92 -4.78 3.52
N PHE A 248 -11.63 -4.67 3.20
CA PHE A 248 -11.17 -4.41 1.83
C PHE A 248 -11.22 -5.73 1.05
N PRO A 249 -11.68 -5.74 -0.22
CA PRO A 249 -12.01 -4.58 -1.07
C PRO A 249 -13.44 -4.01 -0.93
N GLN A 250 -14.29 -4.54 -0.05
CA GLN A 250 -15.72 -4.19 0.08
C GLN A 250 -15.98 -2.85 0.81
N VAL A 251 -15.32 -1.78 0.37
CA VAL A 251 -15.55 -0.43 0.88
C VAL A 251 -16.63 0.26 0.03
N PRO A 252 -17.73 0.77 0.62
CA PRO A 252 -18.75 1.48 -0.13
C PRO A 252 -18.19 2.82 -0.62
N LEU A 253 -18.22 3.04 -1.93
CA LEU A 253 -17.79 4.29 -2.56
C LEU A 253 -18.96 5.14 -3.06
N ASP A 254 -20.20 4.66 -2.93
CA ASP A 254 -21.39 5.38 -3.42
C ASP A 254 -21.60 6.68 -2.67
N PHE A 255 -21.33 6.70 -1.36
CA PHE A 255 -21.38 7.93 -0.56
C PHE A 255 -20.39 8.98 -1.09
N ALA A 256 -19.14 8.59 -1.34
CA ALA A 256 -18.15 9.47 -1.93
C ALA A 256 -18.59 9.97 -3.31
N ARG A 257 -19.08 9.09 -4.19
CA ARG A 257 -19.60 9.46 -5.52
C ARG A 257 -20.67 10.55 -5.44
N GLN A 258 -21.60 10.43 -4.49
CA GLN A 258 -22.76 11.33 -4.39
C GLN A 258 -22.46 12.63 -3.66
N HIS A 259 -21.58 12.61 -2.65
CA HIS A 259 -21.47 13.71 -1.68
C HIS A 259 -20.06 14.32 -1.55
N ALA A 260 -19.03 13.75 -2.18
CA ALA A 260 -17.67 14.23 -1.98
C ALA A 260 -17.47 15.70 -2.38
N ALA A 261 -18.12 16.15 -3.46
CA ALA A 261 -17.98 17.53 -3.94
C ALA A 261 -18.47 18.54 -2.89
N ASP A 262 -19.65 18.30 -2.33
CA ASP A 262 -20.26 19.19 -1.33
C ASP A 262 -19.50 19.14 0.00
N VAL A 263 -19.11 17.95 0.44
CA VAL A 263 -18.40 17.75 1.72
C VAL A 263 -16.99 18.35 1.68
N ILE A 264 -16.30 18.25 0.54
CA ILE A 264 -15.01 18.92 0.33
C ILE A 264 -15.19 20.44 0.29
N THR A 265 -16.10 20.96 -0.54
CA THR A 265 -16.30 22.41 -0.71
C THR A 265 -16.74 23.08 0.60
N GLY A 266 -17.50 22.36 1.43
CA GLY A 266 -17.91 22.82 2.76
C GLY A 266 -16.79 22.79 3.81
N SER A 267 -15.69 22.06 3.57
CA SER A 267 -14.63 21.85 4.58
C SER A 267 -14.03 23.16 5.11
N PRO A 268 -13.83 23.28 6.45
CA PRO A 268 -13.19 24.45 7.03
C PRO A 268 -11.67 24.36 6.88
N VAL A 269 -11.15 23.18 6.51
CA VAL A 269 -9.73 22.95 6.30
C VAL A 269 -9.41 23.31 4.86
N SER A 270 -8.72 24.43 4.65
CA SER A 270 -8.40 24.94 3.31
C SER A 270 -7.77 23.88 2.41
N TYR A 271 -6.86 23.06 2.94
CA TYR A 271 -6.23 21.97 2.20
C TYR A 271 -7.24 20.97 1.62
N VAL A 272 -8.24 20.59 2.41
CA VAL A 272 -9.31 19.71 1.95
C VAL A 272 -10.21 20.46 0.98
N LYS A 273 -10.65 21.67 1.35
CA LYS A 273 -11.56 22.51 0.57
C LYS A 273 -11.07 22.81 -0.85
N ASP A 274 -9.77 23.06 -0.99
CA ASP A 274 -9.15 23.44 -2.25
C ASP A 274 -8.80 22.22 -3.12
N ALA A 275 -8.98 20.99 -2.62
CA ALA A 275 -8.64 19.76 -3.34
C ALA A 275 -9.63 19.49 -4.47
N ARG A 276 -9.12 19.07 -5.64
CA ARG A 276 -9.95 18.78 -6.81
C ARG A 276 -10.26 17.29 -6.86
N LEU A 277 -11.53 16.93 -6.96
CA LEU A 277 -11.92 15.52 -7.14
C LEU A 277 -11.29 14.94 -8.41
N HIS A 278 -10.76 13.72 -8.32
CA HIS A 278 -10.08 13.05 -9.42
C HIS A 278 -10.33 11.53 -9.40
N GLY A 279 -10.32 10.90 -10.58
CA GLY A 279 -10.50 9.48 -10.75
C GLY A 279 -11.86 9.06 -11.34
N SER A 280 -11.89 7.81 -11.80
CA SER A 280 -13.01 7.21 -12.55
C SER A 280 -14.35 7.17 -11.80
N LEU A 281 -14.35 7.33 -10.48
CA LEU A 281 -15.58 7.43 -9.69
C LEU A 281 -16.32 8.75 -9.94
N PHE A 282 -15.59 9.83 -10.23
CA PHE A 282 -16.13 11.18 -10.40
C PHE A 282 -16.18 11.61 -11.87
N ASN A 283 -15.29 11.08 -12.69
CA ASN A 283 -15.25 11.32 -14.12
C ASN A 283 -15.01 10.01 -14.88
N SER A 284 -15.99 9.51 -15.64
CA SER A 284 -15.88 8.25 -16.39
C SER A 284 -14.81 8.26 -17.49
N GLU A 285 -14.36 9.44 -17.93
CA GLU A 285 -13.31 9.62 -18.93
C GLU A 285 -11.90 9.65 -18.32
N ASP A 286 -11.79 9.52 -17.00
CA ASP A 286 -10.51 9.54 -16.30
C ASP A 286 -9.67 8.29 -16.62
N THR A 287 -8.47 8.52 -17.16
CA THR A 287 -7.51 7.47 -17.57
C THR A 287 -6.29 7.37 -16.63
N SER A 288 -6.29 8.09 -15.51
CA SER A 288 -5.15 8.14 -14.58
C SER A 288 -4.91 6.80 -13.85
N GLY A 289 -5.90 5.90 -13.87
CA GLY A 289 -5.94 4.68 -13.07
C GLY A 289 -6.45 4.92 -11.64
N LEU A 290 -6.56 6.17 -11.19
CA LEU A 290 -7.18 6.52 -9.92
C LEU A 290 -8.70 6.27 -10.01
N LYS A 291 -9.27 5.64 -8.98
CA LYS A 291 -10.71 5.42 -8.91
C LYS A 291 -11.38 6.46 -8.03
N CYS A 292 -10.93 6.62 -6.79
CA CYS A 292 -11.51 7.57 -5.85
C CYS A 292 -10.40 8.35 -5.14
N GLY A 293 -10.15 9.56 -5.60
CA GLY A 293 -9.14 10.41 -5.00
C GLY A 293 -9.30 11.88 -5.35
N VAL A 294 -8.22 12.62 -5.12
CA VAL A 294 -8.14 14.07 -5.28
C VAL A 294 -6.78 14.46 -5.82
N ASP A 295 -6.75 15.46 -6.71
CA ASP A 295 -5.56 16.24 -7.00
C ASP A 295 -5.38 17.28 -5.90
N SER A 296 -4.49 16.96 -4.96
CA SER A 296 -4.13 17.84 -3.85
C SER A 296 -2.85 18.62 -4.09
N ASN A 297 -2.19 18.41 -5.23
CA ASN A 297 -0.83 18.87 -5.51
C ASN A 297 0.16 18.48 -4.40
N PHE A 298 -0.06 17.33 -3.77
CA PHE A 298 0.74 16.83 -2.65
C PHE A 298 1.88 15.94 -3.16
N PHE A 299 3.01 16.58 -3.46
CA PHE A 299 4.22 15.88 -3.88
C PHE A 299 4.99 15.44 -2.64
N VAL A 300 4.96 14.14 -2.33
CA VAL A 300 5.84 13.50 -1.33
C VAL A 300 6.60 12.34 -1.97
N ASP A 301 7.52 11.75 -1.22
CA ASP A 301 8.09 10.48 -1.62
C ASP A 301 7.04 9.37 -1.48
N HIS A 302 6.62 8.83 -2.62
CA HIS A 302 5.60 7.81 -2.72
C HIS A 302 6.18 6.38 -2.73
N THR A 303 7.50 6.18 -2.57
CA THR A 303 8.08 4.82 -2.58
C THR A 303 7.40 3.90 -1.56
N GLU A 304 7.35 4.29 -0.28
CA GLU A 304 6.67 3.48 0.74
C GLU A 304 5.15 3.31 0.47
N PRO A 305 4.38 4.37 0.16
CA PRO A 305 2.97 4.23 -0.22
C PRO A 305 2.70 3.30 -1.41
N LEU A 306 3.53 3.37 -2.46
CA LEU A 306 3.40 2.54 -3.67
C LEU A 306 3.74 1.08 -3.38
N ASP A 307 4.80 0.82 -2.61
CA ASP A 307 5.14 -0.53 -2.15
C ASP A 307 3.99 -1.15 -1.35
N ALA A 308 3.38 -0.35 -0.45
CA ALA A 308 2.20 -0.80 0.29
C ALA A 308 1.02 -1.06 -0.65
N GLN A 309 0.79 -0.21 -1.66
CA GLN A 309 -0.29 -0.38 -2.62
C GLN A 309 -0.15 -1.67 -3.43
N VAL A 310 1.06 -2.00 -3.90
CA VAL A 310 1.34 -3.25 -4.62
C VAL A 310 0.93 -4.44 -3.78
N ARG A 311 1.35 -4.48 -2.50
CA ARG A 311 0.95 -5.55 -1.56
C ARG A 311 -0.57 -5.63 -1.40
N PHE A 312 -1.27 -4.50 -1.32
CA PHE A 312 -2.74 -4.50 -1.21
C PHE A 312 -3.45 -5.00 -2.48
N LYS A 313 -2.88 -4.73 -3.66
CA LYS A 313 -3.38 -5.23 -4.93
C LYS A 313 -3.15 -6.73 -5.08
N GLU A 314 -1.98 -7.23 -4.70
CA GLU A 314 -1.66 -8.66 -4.69
C GLU A 314 -2.60 -9.45 -3.78
N LEU A 315 -3.02 -8.86 -2.67
CA LEU A 315 -4.05 -9.41 -1.79
C LEU A 315 -5.49 -9.28 -2.34
N GLY A 316 -5.64 -8.87 -3.62
CA GLY A 316 -6.92 -8.76 -4.34
C GLY A 316 -7.83 -7.64 -3.82
N GLY A 317 -7.29 -6.68 -3.07
CA GLY A 317 -8.06 -5.94 -2.09
C GLY A 317 -8.15 -4.43 -2.27
N TRP A 318 -7.58 -3.81 -3.30
CA TRP A 318 -7.48 -2.34 -3.36
C TRP A 318 -8.57 -1.67 -4.24
N PRO A 319 -9.58 -0.98 -3.67
CA PRO A 319 -10.72 -0.44 -4.42
C PRO A 319 -10.55 1.01 -4.90
N LEU A 320 -9.47 1.72 -4.51
CA LEU A 320 -9.32 3.16 -4.78
C LEU A 320 -8.51 3.47 -6.05
N GLY A 321 -8.03 2.44 -6.76
CA GLY A 321 -7.26 2.58 -7.99
C GLY A 321 -5.78 2.90 -7.75
N ASP A 322 -5.10 3.28 -8.82
CA ASP A 322 -3.67 3.62 -8.83
C ASP A 322 -3.45 5.03 -8.30
N LEU A 323 -2.28 5.31 -7.71
CA LEU A 323 -2.00 6.64 -7.17
C LEU A 323 -1.04 7.39 -8.10
N PRO A 324 -1.53 8.36 -8.89
CA PRO A 324 -0.65 9.23 -9.65
C PRO A 324 0.14 10.16 -8.73
N ASP A 325 1.28 10.66 -9.22
CA ASP A 325 2.07 11.62 -8.46
C ASP A 325 1.27 12.92 -8.23
N GLY A 326 1.46 13.54 -7.06
CA GLY A 326 0.72 14.74 -6.65
C GLY A 326 -0.74 14.51 -6.22
N HIS A 327 -1.25 13.28 -6.29
CA HIS A 327 -2.61 12.94 -5.90
C HIS A 327 -2.67 12.25 -4.54
N GLU A 328 -3.87 12.19 -3.96
CA GLU A 328 -4.16 11.39 -2.76
C GLU A 328 -5.42 10.56 -2.95
N PHE A 329 -5.50 9.44 -2.23
CA PHE A 329 -6.74 8.71 -2.13
C PHE A 329 -7.73 9.47 -1.27
N LEU A 330 -8.99 9.45 -1.69
CA LEU A 330 -10.10 9.97 -0.94
C LEU A 330 -10.91 8.79 -0.43
N LEU A 331 -11.01 8.66 0.88
CA LEU A 331 -11.94 7.71 1.49
C LEU A 331 -12.90 8.48 2.38
N MET A 332 -14.19 8.36 2.05
CA MET A 332 -15.26 8.99 2.79
C MET A 332 -16.50 8.10 2.78
N PHE A 333 -17.12 7.95 3.94
CA PHE A 333 -18.34 7.18 4.10
C PHE A 333 -19.18 7.74 5.24
N ASP A 334 -20.49 7.57 5.11
CA ASP A 334 -21.41 7.73 6.22
C ASP A 334 -21.31 6.53 7.15
N VAL A 335 -21.38 6.80 8.45
CA VAL A 335 -21.50 5.74 9.48
C VAL A 335 -22.97 5.57 9.86
N ALA A 336 -23.88 5.99 8.95
CA ALA A 336 -25.34 6.09 9.08
C ALA A 336 -25.79 5.43 10.36
N ARG A 337 -25.96 6.28 11.38
CA ARG A 337 -26.31 5.91 12.74
C ARG A 337 -27.14 4.63 12.71
N ARG A 338 -26.57 3.50 13.14
CA ARG A 338 -27.33 2.35 13.69
C ARG A 338 -28.27 2.77 14.84
N ARG A 339 -28.39 4.07 15.13
CA ARG A 339 -29.39 4.65 16.02
C ARG A 339 -30.77 4.49 15.36
N ARG A 340 -31.39 3.38 15.71
CA ARG A 340 -32.81 3.26 16.03
C ARG A 340 -33.77 3.26 14.83
N SER A 341 -33.92 2.09 14.24
CA SER A 341 -35.25 1.58 13.86
C SER A 341 -36.03 1.05 15.08
N ARG A 342 -35.65 1.42 16.32
CA ARG A 342 -36.15 0.82 17.57
C ARG A 342 -37.25 1.61 18.29
N SER A 343 -37.84 2.65 17.69
CA SER A 343 -38.97 3.35 18.31
C SER A 343 -40.10 3.64 17.32
N SER A 344 -40.93 2.64 17.04
CA SER A 344 -42.35 2.87 16.73
C SER A 344 -43.23 1.60 16.82
N GLN A 345 -42.83 0.57 17.57
CA GLN A 345 -43.71 -0.55 17.91
C GLN A 345 -43.87 -0.62 19.43
N ARG A 346 -44.37 0.46 20.03
CA ARG A 346 -44.99 0.39 21.34
C ARG A 346 -46.23 1.28 21.34
N ASN A 347 -47.35 0.61 21.61
CA ASN A 347 -48.65 1.13 22.03
C ASN A 347 -49.55 1.73 20.95
N GLY A 348 -50.17 0.83 20.19
CA GLY A 348 -51.54 0.99 19.73
C GLY A 348 -52.38 -0.22 20.15
N LYS A 349 -52.50 -0.49 21.46
CA LYS A 349 -53.55 -1.36 22.00
C LYS A 349 -54.41 -0.52 22.93
N THR A 350 -55.40 0.13 22.32
CA THR A 350 -56.60 0.63 23.00
C THR A 350 -57.41 -0.59 23.42
N ASP A 351 -57.33 -0.96 24.69
CA ASP A 351 -58.34 -1.83 25.32
C ASP A 351 -59.21 -0.93 26.21
N ASP A 352 -60.33 -0.49 25.65
CA ASP A 352 -61.54 -0.28 26.43
C ASP A 352 -61.99 -1.65 26.95
N LYS A 353 -62.08 -1.81 28.28
CA LYS A 353 -63.30 -2.27 28.97
C LYS A 353 -63.09 -2.60 30.45
N GLU A 354 -64.14 -2.22 31.15
CA GLU A 354 -64.50 -2.45 32.54
C GLU A 354 -64.28 -3.88 33.05
N GLY A 355 -63.86 -3.94 34.32
CA GLY A 355 -64.40 -4.85 35.34
C GLY A 355 -64.39 -6.34 35.08
N LEU A 356 -63.50 -7.07 35.78
CA LEU A 356 -63.88 -8.30 36.49
C LEU A 356 -62.77 -8.73 37.47
N LYS A 357 -63.26 -9.30 38.58
CA LYS A 357 -62.57 -9.94 39.70
C LYS A 357 -61.74 -11.17 39.28
N CYS A 358 -61.04 -11.68 40.29
CA CYS A 358 -60.48 -13.04 40.46
C CYS A 358 -59.05 -13.20 39.93
N GLU A 359 -58.20 -14.06 40.47
CA GLU A 359 -58.08 -14.82 41.71
C GLU A 359 -56.70 -15.51 41.63
N VAL A 360 -56.21 -15.97 42.76
CA VAL A 360 -54.96 -16.71 42.96
C VAL A 360 -54.98 -18.08 42.26
N GLN A 361 -53.86 -18.46 41.63
CA GLN A 361 -53.30 -19.82 41.34
C GLN A 361 -52.60 -19.76 39.97
N GLY A 362 -51.40 -20.29 39.71
CA GLY A 362 -50.76 -21.51 40.20
C GLY A 362 -50.40 -22.37 38.97
N CYS A 363 -49.24 -23.04 39.00
CA CYS A 363 -48.82 -24.18 38.14
C CYS A 363 -48.35 -23.84 36.69
N PHE A 364 -47.13 -24.19 36.24
CA PHE A 364 -46.45 -25.49 36.00
C PHE A 364 -46.53 -25.94 34.53
N GLY A 365 -45.38 -26.38 33.97
CA GLY A 365 -45.25 -27.20 32.74
C GLY A 365 -45.42 -26.45 31.42
N GLY A 366 -44.76 -26.79 30.31
CA GLY A 366 -43.96 -27.96 29.99
C GLY A 366 -43.45 -27.83 28.55
N GLU A 367 -42.57 -28.76 28.21
CA GLU A 367 -41.86 -28.96 26.95
C GLU A 367 -42.78 -29.11 25.72
N SER A 368 -42.26 -28.86 24.51
CA SER A 368 -42.19 -29.89 23.44
C SER A 368 -41.66 -29.35 22.11
N ASN A 369 -41.10 -30.30 21.38
CA ASN A 369 -40.38 -30.25 20.11
C ASN A 369 -41.20 -29.72 18.91
N GLY A 370 -40.49 -29.28 17.87
CA GLY A 370 -41.07 -28.99 16.56
C GLY A 370 -40.03 -29.03 15.44
N LEU A 371 -39.69 -30.26 15.04
CA LEU A 371 -39.00 -30.62 13.81
C LEU A 371 -39.82 -30.14 12.58
N MET A 372 -39.21 -29.48 11.61
CA MET A 372 -39.71 -29.49 10.22
C MET A 372 -38.56 -29.28 9.24
N GLU A 373 -38.24 -30.37 8.53
CA GLU A 373 -37.57 -30.38 7.24
C GLU A 373 -38.53 -29.84 6.16
N THR A 374 -38.01 -29.10 5.20
CA THR A 374 -38.51 -29.15 3.82
C THR A 374 -37.37 -28.92 2.84
N ASP A 375 -37.14 -29.92 2.00
CA ASP A 375 -36.37 -29.87 0.77
C ASP A 375 -37.03 -28.96 -0.28
N GLY A 376 -36.21 -28.39 -1.17
CA GLY A 376 -36.67 -27.56 -2.27
C GLY A 376 -35.67 -27.52 -3.42
N ASP A 377 -35.69 -28.58 -4.24
CA ASP A 377 -34.97 -28.68 -5.50
C ASP A 377 -35.49 -27.67 -6.54
N GLY A 378 -34.60 -26.79 -7.00
CA GLY A 378 -34.85 -25.86 -8.12
C GLY A 378 -34.02 -26.23 -9.35
N LYS A 379 -34.57 -27.06 -10.24
CA LYS A 379 -34.09 -27.23 -11.63
C LYS A 379 -34.43 -25.97 -12.44
N LEU A 380 -33.43 -25.34 -13.05
CA LEU A 380 -33.63 -24.32 -14.10
C LEU A 380 -33.17 -24.85 -15.45
N ASN A 381 -34.09 -24.77 -16.41
CA ASN A 381 -33.97 -25.12 -17.82
C ASN A 381 -32.91 -24.27 -18.54
N SER A 382 -32.01 -24.94 -19.25
CA SER A 382 -31.24 -24.37 -20.35
C SER A 382 -32.02 -24.52 -21.66
N GLN A 383 -32.58 -23.43 -22.19
CA GLN A 383 -33.06 -23.36 -23.57
C GLN A 383 -31.96 -22.78 -24.45
N ALA A 384 -31.50 -23.61 -25.39
CA ALA A 384 -30.73 -23.20 -26.54
C ALA A 384 -31.64 -22.45 -27.52
N ASN A 385 -31.14 -21.35 -28.08
CA ASN A 385 -31.59 -20.83 -29.37
C ASN A 385 -30.35 -20.43 -30.16
N GLY A 386 -30.08 -21.20 -31.20
CA GLY A 386 -29.27 -20.76 -32.33
C GLY A 386 -30.16 -20.10 -33.38
N ASN A 387 -29.51 -19.28 -34.22
CA ASN A 387 -29.84 -18.82 -35.57
C ASN A 387 -29.25 -17.40 -35.72
N ASP A 388 -28.74 -16.95 -36.85
CA ASP A 388 -28.23 -17.57 -38.08
C ASP A 388 -27.58 -16.39 -38.86
N LYS A 389 -26.81 -16.71 -39.89
CA LYS A 389 -26.15 -15.86 -40.90
C LYS A 389 -26.83 -14.53 -41.29
N LEU A 390 -26.03 -13.52 -41.69
CA LEU A 390 -25.87 -13.05 -43.08
C LEU A 390 -24.93 -11.83 -43.18
N GLU A 391 -24.19 -11.81 -44.31
CA GLU A 391 -23.25 -10.81 -44.89
C GLU A 391 -21.85 -10.62 -44.28
#